data_AF-A0A7S3N817-F1
#
_entry.id   AF-A0A7S3N817-F1
#
_cell.length_a   1.000
_cell.length_b   1.000
_cell.length_c   1.000
_cell.angle_alpha   90.00
_cell.angle_beta   90.00
_cell.angle_gamma   90.00
#
_symmetry.space_group_name_H-M   'P 1'
#
loop_
_entity.id
_entity.type
_entity.pdbx_description
1 polymer ?
#
loop_
_entity_poly.entity_id
_entity_poly.type
_entity_poly.pdbx_seq_one_letter_code
_entity_poly.pdbx_strand_id
1 'polypeptide(L)'
;MLFTAHTLFLSLAPCDQCYEGLVPLILMGIAYSIYAAALWPMIPIVIREESLGTAFGITLAIQNAGLAFGPNIVGLLKNLTDGYSVVSVFFMSVTAIGILSGIVLYFVNIRDHNNVLQKSTKAIANGE
;
A
#
# COMPACT_ATOMS: atom_id res chain seq x y z
N MET A 1 -6.99 -7.07 2.01
CA MET A 1 -7.90 -6.47 1.02
C MET A 1 -7.31 -6.50 -0.40
N LEU A 2 -6.10 -5.99 -0.62
CA LEU A 2 -5.45 -6.05 -1.94
C LEU A 2 -5.05 -7.48 -2.35
N PHE A 3 -4.46 -8.25 -1.42
CA PHE A 3 -4.13 -9.66 -1.65
C PHE A 3 -5.38 -10.49 -1.99
N THR A 4 -6.46 -10.28 -1.25
CA THR A 4 -7.75 -10.95 -1.46
C THR A 4 -8.41 -10.57 -2.78
N ALA A 5 -8.23 -9.34 -3.26
CA ALA A 5 -8.74 -8.90 -4.57
C ALA A 5 -8.02 -9.61 -5.73
N HIS A 6 -6.70 -9.79 -5.64
CA HIS A 6 -5.93 -10.52 -6.64
C HIS A 6 -6.17 -12.03 -6.60
N THR A 7 -6.34 -12.63 -5.41
CA THR A 7 -6.73 -14.05 -5.32
C THR A 7 -8.12 -14.29 -5.88
N LEU A 8 -9.05 -13.34 -5.68
CA LEU A 8 -10.41 -13.41 -6.24
C LEU A 8 -10.35 -13.30 -7.77
N PHE A 9 -9.54 -12.38 -8.31
CA PHE A 9 -9.32 -12.23 -9.76
C PHE A 9 -8.72 -13.48 -10.41
N LEU A 10 -7.85 -14.22 -9.71
CA LEU A 10 -7.28 -15.48 -10.21
C LEU A 10 -8.20 -16.70 -10.04
N SER A 11 -9.14 -16.65 -9.08
CA SER A 11 -10.07 -17.76 -8.78
C SER A 11 -11.33 -17.74 -9.66
N LEU A 12 -11.63 -16.60 -10.26
CA LEU A 12 -12.78 -16.41 -11.15
C LEU A 12 -12.36 -16.78 -12.59
N ALA A 13 -12.99 -17.84 -13.11
CA ALA A 13 -12.73 -18.40 -14.43
C ALA A 13 -13.02 -17.38 -15.56
N PRO A 14 -12.38 -17.50 -16.74
CA PRO A 14 -12.62 -16.57 -17.85
C PRO A 14 -14.00 -16.85 -18.47
N CYS A 15 -15.05 -16.22 -17.94
CA CYS A 15 -16.40 -16.24 -18.51
C CYS A 15 -16.66 -14.93 -19.26
N ASP A 16 -16.94 -15.04 -20.55
CA ASP A 16 -16.92 -14.00 -21.59
C ASP A 16 -17.97 -12.87 -21.46
N GLN A 17 -18.78 -12.81 -20.39
CA GLN A 17 -19.81 -11.76 -20.20
C GLN A 17 -20.12 -11.40 -18.74
N CYS A 18 -19.37 -11.90 -17.76
CA CYS A 18 -19.73 -11.67 -16.36
C CYS A 18 -19.15 -10.36 -15.83
N TYR A 19 -19.94 -9.61 -15.07
CA TYR A 19 -19.57 -8.40 -14.33
C TYR A 19 -18.49 -8.63 -13.24
N GLU A 20 -17.74 -9.73 -13.31
CA GLU A 20 -16.81 -10.26 -12.31
C GLU A 20 -15.63 -9.35 -12.02
N GLY A 21 -15.30 -8.41 -12.92
CA GLY A 21 -14.31 -7.37 -12.66
C GLY A 21 -14.78 -6.28 -11.69
N LEU A 22 -16.10 -6.10 -11.50
CA LEU A 22 -16.66 -4.99 -10.72
C LEU A 22 -16.40 -5.16 -9.22
N VAL A 23 -16.57 -6.38 -8.71
CA VAL A 23 -16.35 -6.71 -7.30
C VAL A 23 -14.89 -6.48 -6.86
N PRO A 24 -13.85 -7.03 -7.53
CA PRO A 24 -12.47 -6.73 -7.19
C PRO A 24 -12.14 -5.24 -7.42
N LEU A 25 -12.71 -4.58 -8.45
CA LEU A 25 -12.47 -3.16 -8.69
C LEU A 25 -13.01 -2.27 -7.56
N ILE A 26 -14.23 -2.53 -7.08
CA ILE A 26 -14.83 -1.80 -5.95
C ILE A 26 -14.01 -2.05 -4.67
N LEU A 27 -13.62 -3.30 -4.42
CA LEU A 27 -12.81 -3.65 -3.26
C LEU A 27 -11.43 -2.97 -3.28
N MET A 28 -10.80 -2.89 -4.45
CA MET A 28 -9.55 -2.15 -4.66
C MET A 28 -9.76 -0.65 -4.41
N GLY A 29 -10.86 -0.07 -4.88
CA GLY A 29 -11.20 1.34 -4.65
C GLY A 29 -11.38 1.68 -3.17
N ILE A 30 -12.10 0.84 -2.42
CA ILE A 30 -12.27 1.02 -0.96
C ILE A 30 -10.91 0.92 -0.25
N ALA A 31 -10.11 -0.09 -0.59
CA ALA A 31 -8.78 -0.26 0.00
C ALA A 31 -7.86 0.93 -0.28
N TYR A 32 -7.87 1.46 -1.50
CA TYR A 32 -7.06 2.61 -1.88
C TYR A 32 -7.49 3.90 -1.17
N SER A 33 -8.80 4.11 -0.99
CA SER A 33 -9.32 5.26 -0.23
C SER A 33 -8.88 5.22 1.24
N ILE A 34 -8.98 4.05 1.89
CA ILE A 34 -8.50 3.87 3.27
C ILE A 34 -6.99 4.12 3.34
N TYR A 35 -6.24 3.59 2.38
CA TYR A 35 -4.80 3.79 2.29
C TYR A 35 -4.42 5.27 2.16
N ALA A 36 -5.04 6.01 1.23
CA ALA A 36 -4.76 7.43 1.03
C ALA A 36 -5.16 8.26 2.25
N ALA A 37 -6.31 7.97 2.86
CA ALA A 37 -6.80 8.66 4.05
C ALA A 37 -5.91 8.41 5.29
N ALA A 38 -5.33 7.21 5.41
CA ALA A 38 -4.45 6.88 6.53
C ALA A 38 -3.00 7.34 6.29
N LEU A 39 -2.44 7.12 5.11
CA LEU A 39 -0.99 7.26 4.88
C LEU A 39 -0.50 8.71 4.96
N TRP A 40 -1.15 9.62 4.26
CA TRP A 40 -0.66 10.99 4.15
C TRP A 40 -0.66 11.74 5.49
N PRO A 41 -1.66 11.59 6.38
CA PRO A 41 -1.62 12.14 7.73
C PRO A 41 -0.54 11.52 8.65
N MET A 42 -0.04 10.31 8.37
CA MET A 42 0.99 9.72 9.24
C MET A 42 2.32 10.47 9.19
N ILE A 43 2.66 11.07 8.04
CA ILE A 43 3.93 11.79 7.85
C ILE A 43 4.06 12.96 8.84
N PRO A 44 3.09 13.90 8.92
CA PRO A 44 3.18 15.02 9.86
C PRO A 44 3.07 14.62 11.33
N ILE A 45 2.50 13.45 11.64
CA ILE A 45 2.40 12.94 13.02
C ILE A 45 3.75 12.41 13.54
N VAL A 46 4.61 11.92 12.64
CA VAL A 46 5.87 11.24 12.99
C VAL A 46 7.09 12.15 12.86
N ILE A 47 7.04 13.13 11.95
CA ILE A 47 8.18 14.01 11.63
C ILE A 47 8.02 15.35 12.33
N ARG A 48 9.14 15.94 12.78
CA ARG A 48 9.18 17.29 13.36
C ARG A 48 8.78 18.36 12.34
N GLU A 49 8.10 19.41 12.82
CA GLU A 49 7.52 20.45 11.96
C GLU A 49 8.52 21.09 10.99
N GLU A 50 9.74 21.37 11.45
CA GLU A 50 10.75 22.03 10.62
C GLU A 50 11.29 21.17 9.47
N SER A 51 11.07 19.84 9.54
CA SER A 51 11.52 18.87 8.52
C SER A 51 10.38 18.32 7.66
N LEU A 52 9.15 18.81 7.82
CA LEU A 52 7.97 18.30 7.12
C LEU A 52 8.10 18.40 5.60
N GLY A 53 8.58 19.54 5.09
CA GLY A 53 8.74 19.76 3.65
C GLY A 53 9.68 18.73 3.01
N THR A 54 10.79 18.41 3.68
CA THR A 54 11.75 17.40 3.22
C THR A 54 11.15 15.99 3.30
N ALA A 55 10.41 15.68 4.36
CA ALA A 55 9.76 14.38 4.49
C ALA A 55 8.70 14.13 3.41
N PHE A 56 7.86 15.11 3.11
CA PHE A 56 6.93 15.03 1.98
C PHE A 56 7.66 14.95 0.64
N GLY A 57 8.72 15.74 0.44
CA GLY A 57 9.54 15.72 -0.76
C GLY A 57 10.16 14.35 -1.05
N ILE A 58 10.77 13.73 -0.04
CA ILE A 58 11.36 12.38 -0.15
C ILE A 58 10.27 11.34 -0.41
N THR A 59 9.16 11.40 0.32
CA THR A 59 8.05 10.44 0.16
C THR A 59 7.47 10.49 -1.25
N LEU A 60 7.23 11.70 -1.77
CA LEU A 60 6.73 11.90 -3.13
C LEU A 60 7.77 11.52 -4.20
N ALA A 61 9.06 11.77 -3.97
CA ALA A 61 10.12 11.33 -4.89
C ALA A 61 10.14 9.80 -5.03
N ILE A 62 10.03 9.07 -3.90
CA ILE A 62 9.93 7.61 -3.90
C ILE A 62 8.65 7.15 -4.61
N GLN A 63 7.51 7.80 -4.34
CA GLN A 63 6.24 7.49 -5.01
C GLN A 63 6.33 7.68 -6.53
N ASN A 64 6.93 8.79 -6.98
CA ASN A 64 7.14 9.07 -8.40
C ASN A 64 8.07 8.06 -9.06
N ALA A 65 9.13 7.60 -8.37
CA ALA A 65 9.95 6.51 -8.85
C ALA A 65 9.13 5.22 -9.03
N GLY A 66 8.27 4.88 -8.07
CA GLY A 66 7.34 3.76 -8.18
C GLY A 66 6.40 3.88 -9.38
N LEU A 67 5.85 5.07 -9.63
CA LEU A 67 4.99 5.33 -10.79
C LEU A 67 5.74 5.29 -12.12
N ALA A 68 7.04 5.62 -12.15
CA ALA A 68 7.87 5.52 -13.34
C ALA A 68 8.22 4.06 -13.66
N PHE A 69 8.65 3.28 -12.67
CA PHE A 69 9.10 1.91 -12.88
C PHE A 69 7.97 0.89 -12.92
N GLY A 70 6.91 1.07 -12.11
CA GLY A 70 5.81 0.12 -11.96
C GLY A 70 5.15 -0.27 -13.29
N PRO A 71 4.65 0.69 -14.10
CA PRO A 71 4.04 0.40 -15.39
C PRO A 71 4.99 -0.27 -16.39
N ASN A 72 6.28 0.11 -16.35
CA ASN A 72 7.30 -0.49 -17.22
C ASN A 72 7.52 -1.98 -16.88
N ILE A 73 7.61 -2.32 -15.59
CA ILE A 73 7.75 -3.72 -15.13
C ILE A 73 6.51 -4.53 -15.51
N VAL A 74 5.32 -3.99 -15.27
CA VAL A 74 4.05 -4.66 -15.62
C VAL A 74 3.95 -4.90 -17.13
N GLY A 75 4.34 -3.91 -17.94
CA GLY A 75 4.39 -4.03 -19.40
C GLY A 75 5.32 -5.15 -19.86
N LEU A 76 6.52 -5.23 -19.27
CA LEU A 76 7.48 -6.31 -19.56
C LEU A 76 6.92 -7.68 -19.18
N LEU A 77 6.35 -7.83 -17.98
CA LEU A 77 5.78 -9.09 -17.49
C LEU A 77 4.62 -9.56 -18.37
N LYS A 78 3.74 -8.64 -18.78
CA LYS A 78 2.63 -8.94 -19.68
C LYS A 78 3.15 -9.46 -21.03
N ASN A 79 4.14 -8.80 -21.61
CA ASN A 79 4.69 -9.16 -22.93
C ASN A 79 5.38 -10.53 -22.93
N LEU A 80 5.91 -10.99 -21.80
CA LEU A 80 6.58 -12.29 -21.68
C LEU A 80 5.61 -13.48 -21.57
N THR A 81 4.37 -13.28 -21.11
CA THR A 81 3.44 -14.40 -20.78
C THR A 81 2.11 -14.35 -21.53
N ASP A 82 1.92 -13.42 -22.47
CA ASP A 82 0.66 -13.20 -23.24
C ASP A 82 -0.64 -13.11 -22.39
N GLY A 83 -0.50 -12.99 -21.05
CA GLY A 83 -1.59 -13.07 -20.09
C GLY A 83 -1.29 -12.32 -18.79
N TYR A 84 -2.34 -12.06 -18.01
CA TYR A 84 -2.25 -11.24 -16.80
C TYR A 84 -1.96 -12.03 -15.52
N SER A 85 -1.92 -13.36 -15.58
CA SER A 85 -1.71 -14.21 -14.40
C SER A 85 -0.39 -13.89 -13.69
N VAL A 86 0.70 -13.72 -14.44
CA VAL A 86 2.02 -13.37 -13.88
C VAL A 86 2.04 -11.95 -13.30
N VAL A 87 1.32 -11.01 -13.94
CA VAL A 87 1.16 -9.64 -13.43
C VAL A 87 0.39 -9.64 -12.10
N SER A 88 -0.67 -10.44 -11.98
CA SER A 88 -1.41 -10.59 -10.71
C SER A 88 -0.53 -11.18 -9.61
N VAL A 89 0.30 -12.18 -9.91
CA VAL A 89 1.26 -12.76 -8.95
C VAL A 89 2.31 -11.73 -8.51
N PHE A 90 2.78 -10.88 -9.41
CA PHE A 90 3.67 -9.77 -9.08
C PHE A 90 3.03 -8.80 -8.07
N PHE A 91 1.78 -8.38 -8.28
CA PHE A 91 1.11 -7.51 -7.30
C PHE A 91 0.82 -8.21 -5.97
N MET A 92 0.56 -9.52 -5.99
CA MET A 92 0.43 -10.32 -4.77
C MET A 92 1.73 -10.37 -3.96
N SER A 93 2.89 -10.52 -4.61
CA SER A 93 4.17 -10.57 -3.91
C SER A 93 4.54 -9.23 -3.27
N VAL A 94 4.32 -8.11 -3.98
CA VAL A 94 4.52 -6.76 -3.42
C VAL A 94 3.59 -6.52 -2.23
N THR A 95 2.33 -6.95 -2.33
CA THR A 95 1.37 -6.85 -1.21
C THR A 95 1.79 -7.71 -0.02
N ALA A 96 2.31 -8.92 -0.26
CA ALA A 96 2.80 -9.79 0.81
C ALA A 96 3.98 -9.15 1.57
N ILE A 97 4.89 -8.49 0.87
CA ILE A 97 6.00 -7.74 1.48
C ILE A 97 5.44 -6.57 2.34
N GLY A 98 4.42 -5.86 1.86
CA GLY A 98 3.76 -4.80 2.63
C GLY A 98 3.04 -5.31 3.89
N ILE A 99 2.42 -6.48 3.83
CA ILE A 99 1.82 -7.12 5.01
C ILE A 99 2.92 -7.52 5.99
N LEU A 100 4.02 -8.11 5.50
CA LEU A 100 5.16 -8.48 6.32
C LEU A 100 5.78 -7.27 7.03
N SER A 101 5.97 -6.14 6.34
CA SER A 101 6.50 -4.93 6.95
C SER A 101 5.57 -4.38 8.04
N GLY A 102 4.25 -4.42 7.83
CA GLY A 102 3.26 -4.07 8.86
C GLY A 102 3.32 -4.99 10.09
N ILE A 103 3.49 -6.30 9.89
CA ILE A 103 3.66 -7.27 10.97
C ILE A 103 4.96 -7.01 11.74
N VAL A 104 6.07 -6.76 11.03
CA VAL A 104 7.35 -6.41 11.66
C VAL A 104 7.22 -5.14 12.48
N LEU A 105 6.56 -4.10 11.96
CA LEU A 105 6.32 -2.86 12.69
C LEU A 105 5.48 -3.09 13.95
N TYR A 106 4.45 -3.93 13.86
CA TYR A 106 3.64 -4.33 15.02
C TYR A 106 4.48 -5.03 16.10
N PHE A 107 5.35 -5.97 15.69
CA PHE A 107 6.27 -6.66 16.61
C PHE A 107 7.34 -5.73 17.21
N VAL A 108 7.88 -4.80 16.44
CA VAL A 108 8.82 -3.79 16.97
C VAL A 108 8.11 -2.92 18.00
N ASN A 109 6.88 -2.48 17.70
CA ASN A 109 6.09 -1.67 18.62
C ASN A 109 5.77 -2.40 19.93
N ILE A 110 5.46 -3.70 19.90
CA ILE A 110 5.17 -4.47 21.13
C ILE A 110 6.43 -4.76 21.94
N ARG A 111 7.58 -4.94 21.26
CA ARG A 111 8.86 -5.26 21.92
C ARG A 111 9.48 -4.06 22.62
N ASP A 112 9.25 -2.85 22.12
CA ASP A 112 9.95 -1.66 22.62
C ASP A 112 9.31 -1.00 23.86
N HIS A 113 8.14 -1.45 24.35
CA HIS A 113 7.49 -1.04 25.61
C HIS A 113 7.34 0.47 25.90
N ASN A 114 7.80 1.37 25.03
CA ASN A 114 8.02 2.78 25.36
C ASN A 114 6.94 3.72 24.82
N ASN A 115 5.79 3.18 24.38
CA ASN A 115 4.61 4.00 24.01
C ASN A 115 4.97 5.18 23.10
N VAL A 116 5.99 5.04 22.25
CA VAL A 116 6.53 6.15 21.43
C VAL A 116 5.48 6.65 20.44
N LEU A 117 4.57 5.75 20.01
CA LEU A 117 3.38 6.09 19.23
C LEU A 117 2.29 6.81 20.04
N GLN A 118 2.11 6.47 21.33
CA GLN A 118 1.16 7.20 22.20
C GLN A 118 1.69 8.59 22.61
N LYS A 119 3.01 8.78 22.66
CA LYS A 119 3.61 10.09 22.95
C LYS A 119 3.26 11.13 21.88
N SER A 120 3.27 10.76 20.60
CA SER A 120 2.81 11.64 19.52
C SER A 120 1.32 11.96 19.63
N THR A 121 0.46 10.95 19.95
CA THR A 121 -0.97 11.19 20.21
C THR A 121 -1.22 12.14 21.40
N LYS A 122 -0.41 12.06 22.46
CA LYS A 122 -0.53 12.96 23.63
C LYS A 122 0.01 14.37 23.36
N ALA A 123 1.07 14.52 22.56
CA ALA A 123 1.58 15.83 22.16
C ALA A 123 0.55 16.59 21.28
N ILE A 124 -0.04 15.90 20.31
CA ILE A 124 -1.09 16.45 19.44
C ILE A 124 -2.37 16.79 20.24
N ALA A 125 -2.72 15.98 21.25
CA ALA A 125 -3.86 16.28 22.13
C ALA A 125 -3.61 17.47 23.08
N ASN A 126 -2.34 17.81 23.34
CA ASN A 126 -1.94 18.91 24.21
C ASN A 126 -1.60 20.22 23.47
N GLY A 127 -1.62 20.21 22.13
CA GLY A 127 -1.39 21.42 21.32
C GLY A 127 0.05 21.95 21.38
N GLU A 128 1.03 21.06 21.56
CA GLU A 128 2.47 21.36 21.47
C GLU A 128 3.06 20.93 20.13
#